data_AF-E6W2C3-F1
#
_entry.id   AF-E6W2C3-F1
#
_cell.length_a   1.000
_cell.length_b   1.000
_cell.length_c   1.000
_cell.angle_alpha   90.00
_cell.angle_beta   90.00
_cell.angle_gamma   90.00
#
_symmetry.space_group_name_H-M   'P 1'
#
loop_
_entity.id
_entity.type
_entity.pdbx_description
1 polymer ?
#
loop_
_entity_poly.entity_id
_entity_poly.type
_entity_poly.pdbx_seq_one_letter_code
_entity_poly.pdbx_strand_id
1 'polypeptide(L)'
;MNRILLLLLLILGTGFPSSAHVITSLEKQPWATQLSTSQKLEIRETISTVMGSAQPPDPTQRQRFWELLGSMPPAEFQQFTRDVIQIHLRHQLLWTRDALITARSGVARKSPERETLEQAMMRQGIFSRWQVEQMDTALTQFAAGEATRLPGLIPLEAATLEQTLDNLEKAEEHLATLFSRPLDMPADSALTHFTTRAFQATIQSRQGPLDVQAALKIHFASRNPATTMQELRTVQNHIESTARDVIFTQRAESVETPQGKERMLRQLARDINALIHSGRIERVELQSWHIRAP
;
A
#
# COMPACT_ATOMS: atom_id res chain seq x y z
N MET A 1 13.66 29.44 -15.99
CA MET A 1 14.79 28.56 -15.64
C MET A 1 14.51 27.58 -14.49
N ASN A 2 13.48 27.76 -13.65
CA ASN A 2 13.20 26.89 -12.49
C ASN A 2 12.35 25.62 -12.75
N ARG A 3 11.81 25.40 -13.95
CA ARG A 3 10.99 24.19 -14.25
C ARG A 3 11.80 22.99 -14.75
N ILE A 4 13.00 23.24 -15.31
CA ILE A 4 13.88 22.19 -15.86
C ILE A 4 14.67 21.49 -14.75
N LEU A 5 15.01 22.20 -13.66
CA LEU A 5 15.68 21.60 -12.50
C LEU A 5 14.77 20.65 -11.70
N LEU A 6 13.45 20.89 -11.69
CA LEU A 6 12.47 20.03 -11.03
C LEU A 6 12.25 18.70 -11.79
N LEU A 7 12.37 18.72 -13.12
CA LEU A 7 12.32 17.51 -13.94
C LEU A 7 13.56 16.62 -13.78
N LEU A 8 14.73 17.22 -13.50
CA LEU A 8 15.99 16.51 -13.29
C LEU A 8 16.10 15.86 -11.90
N LEU A 9 15.46 16.43 -10.87
CA LEU A 9 15.39 15.84 -9.51
C LEU A 9 14.34 14.72 -9.36
N LEU A 10 13.42 14.59 -10.32
CA LEU A 10 12.50 13.46 -10.42
C LEU A 10 13.20 12.17 -10.88
N ILE A 11 14.42 12.26 -11.42
CA ILE A 11 15.15 11.17 -12.06
C ILE A 11 16.27 10.61 -11.18
N LEU A 12 16.77 11.39 -10.22
CA LEU A 12 17.90 10.98 -9.36
C LEU A 12 17.38 10.51 -7.99
N GLY A 13 16.82 9.31 -7.96
CA GLY A 13 16.38 8.64 -6.74
C GLY A 13 16.25 7.14 -6.98
N THR A 14 17.35 6.42 -6.77
CA THR A 14 17.50 4.96 -6.63
C THR A 14 16.53 4.07 -7.43
N GLY A 15 16.99 3.64 -8.60
CA GLY A 15 16.74 2.30 -9.16
C GLY A 15 15.29 1.87 -9.23
N PHE A 16 14.54 2.46 -10.16
CA PHE A 16 13.43 1.92 -10.95
C PHE A 16 12.67 3.14 -11.53
N PRO A 17 12.14 3.07 -12.76
CA PRO A 17 11.55 4.24 -13.44
C PRO A 17 10.24 4.79 -12.82
N SER A 18 9.79 4.32 -11.67
CA SER A 18 8.37 4.34 -11.30
C SER A 18 7.98 5.08 -10.01
N SER A 19 8.92 5.66 -9.26
CA SER A 19 8.56 6.43 -8.04
C SER A 19 8.13 7.87 -8.33
N ALA A 20 8.48 8.41 -9.50
CA ALA A 20 8.06 9.74 -9.97
C ALA A 20 6.54 9.94 -9.92
N HIS A 21 5.78 8.88 -10.16
CA HIS A 21 4.32 8.92 -10.20
C HIS A 21 3.70 9.06 -8.81
N VAL A 22 4.42 8.70 -7.74
CA VAL A 22 3.98 8.98 -6.37
C VAL A 22 3.87 10.49 -6.17
N ILE A 23 4.82 11.29 -6.71
CA ILE A 23 4.75 12.75 -6.66
C ILE A 23 3.57 13.27 -7.50
N THR A 24 3.37 12.75 -8.71
CA THR A 24 2.22 13.16 -9.54
C THR A 24 0.88 12.82 -8.89
N SER A 25 0.77 11.69 -8.19
CA SER A 25 -0.41 11.35 -7.38
C SER A 25 -0.54 12.30 -6.19
N LEU A 26 0.54 12.58 -5.46
CA LEU A 26 0.54 13.54 -4.36
C LEU A 26 0.08 14.92 -4.84
N GLU A 27 0.60 15.44 -5.94
CA GLU A 27 0.26 16.77 -6.48
C GLU A 27 -1.21 16.95 -6.85
N LYS A 28 -1.95 15.85 -7.05
CA LYS A 28 -3.39 15.89 -7.29
C LYS A 28 -4.23 15.91 -6.04
N GLN A 29 -3.64 15.58 -4.89
CA GLN A 29 -4.34 15.57 -3.63
C GLN A 29 -4.36 16.99 -3.04
N PRO A 30 -5.55 17.53 -2.68
CA PRO A 30 -5.67 18.87 -2.11
C PRO A 30 -4.76 19.12 -0.90
N TRP A 31 -4.64 18.16 0.02
CA TRP A 31 -3.79 18.25 1.21
C TRP A 31 -2.31 18.38 0.87
N ALA A 32 -1.84 17.83 -0.26
CA ALA A 32 -0.43 17.86 -0.60
C ALA A 32 0.05 19.25 -1.04
N THR A 33 -0.86 20.20 -1.25
CA THR A 33 -0.51 21.62 -1.50
C THR A 33 0.19 22.26 -0.30
N GLN A 34 -0.06 21.76 0.91
CA GLN A 34 0.58 22.25 2.14
C GLN A 34 1.99 21.68 2.35
N LEU A 35 2.39 20.67 1.58
CA LEU A 35 3.71 20.04 1.68
C LEU A 35 4.75 20.80 0.85
N SER A 36 5.93 21.00 1.43
CA SER A 36 7.11 21.46 0.70
C SER A 36 7.57 20.41 -0.33
N THR A 37 8.36 20.84 -1.31
CA THR A 37 8.98 19.91 -2.28
C THR A 37 9.82 18.84 -1.60
N SER A 38 10.57 19.20 -0.54
CA SER A 38 11.39 18.23 0.21
C SER A 38 10.53 17.19 0.92
N GLN A 39 9.40 17.59 1.51
CA GLN A 39 8.47 16.66 2.17
C GLN A 39 7.83 15.69 1.18
N LYS A 40 7.47 16.16 -0.03
CA LYS A 40 6.96 15.28 -1.09
C LYS A 40 8.01 14.27 -1.57
N LEU A 41 9.27 14.70 -1.69
CA LEU A 41 10.40 13.83 -2.03
C LEU A 41 10.64 12.79 -0.94
N GLU A 42 10.57 13.19 0.34
CA GLU A 42 10.73 12.30 1.49
C GLU A 42 9.63 11.22 1.55
N ILE A 43 8.37 11.59 1.27
CA ILE A 43 7.25 10.63 1.14
C ILE A 43 7.51 9.65 -0.01
N ARG A 44 7.92 10.15 -1.18
CA ARG A 44 8.26 9.32 -2.35
C ARG A 44 9.37 8.32 -2.00
N GLU A 45 10.46 8.79 -1.41
CA GLU A 45 11.63 7.99 -1.08
C GLU A 45 11.31 6.92 -0.04
N THR A 46 10.50 7.27 0.96
CA THR A 46 10.00 6.30 1.94
C THR A 46 9.21 5.19 1.25
N ILE A 47 8.23 5.53 0.40
CA ILE A 47 7.42 4.54 -0.32
C ILE A 47 8.31 3.68 -1.22
N SER A 48 9.24 4.30 -1.95
CA SER A 48 10.15 3.58 -2.86
C SER A 48 11.06 2.60 -2.12
N THR A 49 11.58 3.03 -0.96
CA THR A 49 12.42 2.20 -0.10
C THR A 49 11.63 1.00 0.40
N VAL A 50 10.40 1.22 0.84
CA VAL A 50 9.52 0.14 1.33
C VAL A 50 9.15 -0.84 0.22
N MET A 51 8.92 -0.36 -1.00
CA MET A 51 8.62 -1.21 -2.15
C MET A 51 9.83 -2.00 -2.64
N GLY A 52 11.03 -1.43 -2.56
CA GLY A 52 12.28 -2.08 -2.97
C GLY A 52 12.89 -3.00 -1.89
N SER A 53 12.34 -3.01 -0.68
CA SER A 53 12.91 -3.72 0.46
C SER A 53 12.28 -5.10 0.69
N ALA A 54 13.14 -6.08 0.99
CA ALA A 54 12.72 -7.39 1.49
C ALA A 54 12.25 -7.37 2.96
N GLN A 55 12.49 -6.27 3.67
CA GLN A 55 12.15 -6.09 5.08
C GLN A 55 11.03 -5.05 5.26
N PRO A 56 10.19 -5.19 6.29
CA PRO A 56 9.19 -4.18 6.62
C PRO A 56 9.84 -2.83 7.00
N PRO A 57 9.11 -1.72 6.89
CA PRO A 57 9.62 -0.40 7.26
C PRO A 57 10.02 -0.37 8.73
N ASP A 58 11.18 0.21 9.02
CA ASP A 58 11.66 0.33 10.40
C ASP A 58 10.80 1.35 11.20
N PRO A 59 10.78 1.26 12.55
CA PRO A 59 9.93 2.12 13.37
C PRO A 59 10.18 3.63 13.17
N THR A 60 11.43 4.04 13.00
CA THR A 60 11.82 5.45 12.83
C THR A 60 11.32 5.99 11.48
N GLN A 61 11.50 5.21 10.41
CA GLN A 61 10.98 5.51 9.08
C GLN A 61 9.45 5.63 9.12
N ARG A 62 8.75 4.71 9.81
CA ARG A 62 7.29 4.77 9.97
C ARG A 62 6.86 6.01 10.72
N GLN A 63 7.51 6.33 11.84
CA GLN A 63 7.18 7.52 12.62
C GLN A 63 7.33 8.77 11.76
N ARG A 64 8.47 8.91 11.07
CA ARG A 64 8.76 10.06 10.23
C ARG A 64 7.75 10.22 9.09
N PHE A 65 7.40 9.13 8.43
CA PHE A 65 6.36 9.10 7.41
C PHE A 65 5.03 9.65 7.94
N TRP A 66 4.60 9.17 9.12
CA TRP A 66 3.36 9.62 9.73
C TRP A 66 3.38 11.08 10.20
N GLU A 67 4.54 11.62 10.61
CA GLU A 67 4.69 13.05 10.90
C GLU A 67 4.40 13.91 9.66
N LEU A 68 4.85 13.46 8.49
CA LEU A 68 4.59 14.15 7.21
C LEU A 68 3.12 14.08 6.79
N LEU A 69 2.42 12.99 7.16
CA LEU A 69 1.01 12.80 6.86
C LEU A 69 0.08 13.35 7.96
N GLY A 70 0.61 13.90 9.05
CA GLY A 70 -0.13 14.19 10.28
C GLY A 70 -1.35 15.08 10.07
N SER A 71 -1.30 16.05 9.17
CA SER A 71 -2.44 16.95 8.87
C SER A 71 -3.39 16.45 7.78
N MET A 72 -3.16 15.25 7.23
CA MET A 72 -3.93 14.73 6.12
C MET A 72 -5.36 14.35 6.54
N PRO A 73 -6.40 14.84 5.84
CA PRO A 73 -7.78 14.42 6.07
C PRO A 73 -7.98 12.92 5.81
N PRO A 74 -8.84 12.23 6.58
CA PRO A 74 -9.07 10.78 6.43
C PRO A 74 -9.41 10.30 5.02
N ALA A 75 -10.30 11.01 4.32
CA ALA A 75 -10.70 10.65 2.96
C ALA A 75 -9.52 10.75 1.96
N GLU A 76 -8.69 11.79 2.12
CA GLU A 76 -7.51 11.99 1.28
C GLU A 76 -6.41 10.96 1.61
N PHE A 77 -6.30 10.54 2.87
CA PHE A 77 -5.41 9.45 3.30
C PHE A 77 -5.80 8.13 2.65
N GLN A 78 -7.08 7.78 2.67
CA GLN A 78 -7.57 6.58 2.01
C GLN A 78 -7.35 6.59 0.50
N GLN A 79 -7.62 7.73 -0.15
CA GLN A 79 -7.36 7.88 -1.56
C GLN A 79 -5.87 7.74 -1.86
N PHE A 80 -5.00 8.37 -1.06
CA PHE A 80 -3.55 8.27 -1.22
C PHE A 80 -3.04 6.84 -1.02
N THR A 81 -3.49 6.14 0.03
CA THR A 81 -3.15 4.72 0.25
C THR A 81 -3.63 3.85 -0.91
N ARG A 82 -4.84 4.09 -1.42
CA ARG A 82 -5.38 3.38 -2.59
C ARG A 82 -4.54 3.63 -3.83
N ASP A 83 -4.16 4.88 -4.11
CA ASP A 83 -3.31 5.22 -5.25
C ASP A 83 -1.95 4.52 -5.15
N VAL A 84 -1.34 4.50 -3.97
CA VAL A 84 -0.03 3.84 -3.77
C VAL A 84 -0.13 2.32 -3.95
N ILE A 85 -1.11 1.67 -3.35
CA ILE A 85 -1.21 0.20 -3.39
C ILE A 85 -1.82 -0.29 -4.71
N GLN A 86 -2.98 0.24 -5.10
CA GLN A 86 -3.75 -0.29 -6.24
C GLN A 86 -3.23 0.18 -7.59
N ILE A 87 -2.55 1.34 -7.63
CA ILE A 87 -2.04 1.90 -8.87
C ILE A 87 -0.53 1.69 -8.95
N HIS A 88 0.25 2.30 -8.04
CA HIS A 88 1.72 2.32 -8.17
C HIS A 88 2.36 0.95 -7.97
N LEU A 89 2.04 0.26 -6.87
CA LEU A 89 2.56 -1.09 -6.64
C LEU A 89 2.11 -2.07 -7.72
N ARG A 90 0.82 -2.03 -8.08
CA ARG A 90 0.29 -2.94 -9.10
C ARG A 90 0.95 -2.75 -10.46
N HIS A 91 1.16 -1.50 -10.87
CA HIS A 91 1.84 -1.19 -12.13
C HIS A 91 3.29 -1.68 -12.13
N GLN A 92 4.04 -1.47 -11.05
CA GLN A 92 5.41 -1.98 -10.92
C GLN A 92 5.49 -3.50 -10.95
N LEU A 93 4.56 -4.20 -10.29
CA LEU A 93 4.45 -5.65 -10.36
C LEU A 93 4.24 -6.14 -11.78
N LEU A 94 3.28 -5.53 -12.49
CA LEU A 94 2.95 -5.92 -13.86
C LEU A 94 4.12 -5.64 -14.83
N TRP A 95 4.72 -4.46 -14.74
CA TRP A 95 5.88 -4.11 -15.57
C TRP A 95 7.07 -5.03 -15.30
N THR A 96 7.40 -5.30 -14.04
CA THR A 96 8.52 -6.18 -13.69
C THR A 96 8.28 -7.62 -14.16
N ARG A 97 7.04 -8.12 -14.08
CA ARG A 97 6.66 -9.44 -14.64
C ARG A 97 6.81 -9.50 -16.14
N ASP A 98 6.31 -8.48 -16.85
CA ASP A 98 6.43 -8.37 -18.30
C ASP A 98 7.90 -8.26 -18.73
N ALA A 99 8.71 -7.50 -17.99
CA ALA A 99 10.15 -7.40 -18.18
C ALA A 99 10.84 -8.76 -17.99
N LEU A 100 10.56 -9.47 -16.90
CA LEU A 100 11.17 -10.78 -16.65
C LEU A 100 10.84 -11.81 -17.75
N ILE A 101 9.60 -11.81 -18.24
CA ILE A 101 9.20 -12.67 -19.35
C ILE A 101 9.91 -12.26 -20.64
N THR A 102 10.02 -10.96 -20.88
CA THR A 102 10.77 -10.41 -22.01
C THR A 102 12.24 -10.84 -21.96
N ALA A 103 12.89 -10.76 -20.78
CA ALA A 103 14.26 -11.21 -20.55
C ALA A 103 14.48 -12.67 -20.96
N ARG A 104 13.53 -13.52 -20.54
CA ARG A 104 13.64 -14.98 -20.69
C ARG A 104 13.28 -15.46 -22.09
N SER A 105 12.38 -14.76 -22.77
CA SER A 105 11.89 -15.15 -24.10
C SER A 105 12.61 -14.45 -25.26
N GLY A 106 13.26 -13.32 -25.01
CA GLY A 106 13.78 -12.44 -26.07
C GLY A 106 12.69 -11.75 -26.89
N VAL A 107 11.45 -11.75 -26.40
CA VAL A 107 10.30 -11.13 -27.09
C VAL A 107 9.64 -10.12 -26.16
N ALA A 108 9.52 -8.87 -26.63
CA ALA A 108 8.87 -7.81 -25.87
C ALA A 108 7.42 -8.18 -25.56
N ARG A 109 7.06 -8.20 -24.28
CA ARG A 109 5.73 -8.54 -23.82
C ARG A 109 5.07 -7.38 -23.09
N LYS A 110 3.79 -7.15 -23.38
CA LYS A 110 2.91 -6.31 -22.59
C LYS A 110 1.66 -7.09 -22.23
N SER A 111 1.42 -7.26 -20.93
CA SER A 111 0.21 -7.96 -20.45
C SER A 111 -1.06 -7.13 -20.68
N PRO A 112 -2.21 -7.76 -20.98
CA PRO A 112 -3.50 -7.06 -21.08
C PRO A 112 -3.86 -6.30 -19.80
N GLU A 113 -3.49 -6.84 -18.64
CA GLU A 113 -3.69 -6.21 -17.33
C GLU A 113 -2.88 -4.92 -17.21
N ARG A 114 -1.62 -4.91 -17.66
CA ARG A 114 -0.78 -3.71 -17.67
C ARG A 114 -1.36 -2.64 -18.59
N GLU A 115 -1.74 -3.02 -19.81
CA GLU A 115 -2.36 -2.12 -20.78
C GLU A 115 -3.62 -1.46 -20.20
N THR A 116 -4.51 -2.25 -19.60
CA THR A 116 -5.75 -1.74 -18.97
C THR A 116 -5.45 -0.75 -17.84
N LEU A 117 -4.47 -1.06 -16.99
CA LEU A 117 -4.06 -0.19 -15.90
C LEU A 117 -3.43 1.12 -16.42
N GLU A 118 -2.52 1.04 -17.39
CA GLU A 118 -1.89 2.22 -17.98
C GLU A 118 -2.90 3.13 -18.67
N GLN A 119 -3.92 2.58 -19.35
CA GLN A 119 -5.03 3.36 -19.90
C GLN A 119 -5.86 4.06 -18.81
N ALA A 120 -6.10 3.40 -17.67
CA ALA A 120 -6.75 4.04 -16.54
C ALA A 120 -5.88 5.17 -15.95
N MET A 121 -4.58 4.93 -15.79
CA MET A 121 -3.62 5.93 -15.29
C MET A 121 -3.48 7.13 -16.23
N MET A 122 -3.50 6.92 -17.55
CA MET A 122 -3.51 8.00 -18.54
C MET A 122 -4.80 8.83 -18.47
N ARG A 123 -5.97 8.19 -18.35
CA ARG A 123 -7.26 8.91 -18.18
C ARG A 123 -7.30 9.74 -16.91
N GLN A 124 -6.66 9.27 -15.84
CA GLN A 124 -6.49 10.01 -14.59
C GLN A 124 -5.36 11.05 -14.66
N GLY A 125 -4.61 11.11 -15.77
CA GLY A 125 -3.46 11.99 -15.97
C GLY A 125 -2.26 11.66 -15.09
N ILE A 126 -2.18 10.46 -14.52
CA ILE A 126 -1.04 9.99 -13.70
C ILE A 126 0.14 9.67 -14.61
N PHE A 127 -0.15 9.08 -15.77
CA PHE A 127 0.80 8.83 -16.83
C PHE A 127 0.51 9.72 -18.03
N SER A 128 1.58 10.18 -18.68
CA SER A 128 1.52 10.67 -20.05
C SER A 128 1.72 9.52 -21.03
N ARG A 129 1.21 9.69 -22.25
CA ARG A 129 1.45 8.75 -23.35
C ARG A 129 2.94 8.51 -23.60
N TRP A 130 3.74 9.57 -23.53
CA TRP A 130 5.19 9.49 -23.67
C TRP A 130 5.83 8.57 -22.62
N GLN A 131 5.37 8.60 -21.37
CA GLN A 131 5.89 7.71 -20.31
C GLN A 131 5.59 6.23 -20.63
N VAL A 132 4.37 5.92 -21.07
CA VAL A 132 4.01 4.56 -21.50
C VAL A 132 4.92 4.10 -22.65
N GLU A 133 5.11 4.96 -23.66
CA GLU A 133 5.96 4.68 -24.82
C GLU A 133 7.42 4.46 -24.43
N GLN A 134 7.97 5.21 -23.46
CA GLN A 134 9.32 4.99 -22.93
C GLN A 134 9.44 3.62 -22.26
N MET A 135 8.44 3.21 -21.48
CA MET A 135 8.45 1.90 -20.81
C MET A 135 8.33 0.73 -21.80
N ASP A 136 7.53 0.89 -22.85
CA ASP A 136 7.39 -0.12 -23.91
C ASP A 136 8.65 -0.19 -24.80
N THR A 137 9.29 0.97 -25.04
CA THR A 137 10.60 1.03 -25.71
C THR A 137 11.67 0.31 -24.90
N ALA A 138 11.69 0.47 -23.58
CA ALA A 138 12.63 -0.23 -22.70
C ALA A 138 12.48 -1.75 -22.79
N LEU A 139 11.26 -2.28 -22.84
CA LEU A 139 11.02 -3.71 -23.05
C LEU A 139 11.48 -4.18 -24.43
N THR A 140 11.29 -3.37 -25.46
CA THR A 140 11.74 -3.69 -26.83
C THR A 140 13.26 -3.75 -26.92
N GLN A 141 13.96 -2.77 -26.35
CA GLN A 141 15.42 -2.75 -26.24
C GLN A 141 15.94 -3.94 -25.45
N PHE A 142 15.24 -4.28 -24.36
CA PHE A 142 15.60 -5.41 -23.53
C PHE A 142 15.47 -6.75 -24.27
N ALA A 143 14.39 -6.93 -25.04
CA ALA A 143 14.18 -8.10 -25.89
C ALA A 143 15.30 -8.25 -26.95
N ALA A 144 15.79 -7.12 -27.47
CA ALA A 144 16.89 -7.08 -28.44
C ALA A 144 18.28 -7.32 -27.81
N GLY A 145 18.38 -7.51 -26.50
CA GLY A 145 19.66 -7.64 -25.79
C GLY A 145 20.47 -6.34 -25.75
N GLU A 146 19.83 -5.20 -26.02
CA GLU A 146 20.48 -3.90 -25.96
C GLU A 146 20.61 -3.45 -24.50
N ALA A 147 21.69 -2.70 -24.21
CA ALA A 147 21.84 -2.05 -22.92
C ALA A 147 20.74 -0.99 -22.77
N THR A 148 19.67 -1.34 -22.07
CA THR A 148 18.57 -0.43 -21.74
C THR A 148 19.08 0.73 -20.90
N ARG A 149 19.06 1.93 -21.47
CA ARG A 149 19.30 3.17 -20.74
C ARG A 149 17.97 3.68 -20.20
N LEU A 150 17.47 3.07 -19.13
CA LEU A 150 16.62 3.83 -18.24
C LEU A 150 17.49 4.92 -17.60
N PRO A 151 16.98 6.16 -17.40
CA PRO A 151 17.79 7.21 -16.81
C PRO A 151 18.12 6.83 -15.36
N GLY A 152 19.37 6.41 -15.13
CA GLY A 152 19.89 6.00 -13.82
C GLY A 152 19.61 4.53 -13.46
N LEU A 153 20.71 3.76 -13.39
CA LEU A 153 20.92 2.49 -12.67
C LEU A 153 20.71 1.13 -13.39
N ILE A 154 21.83 0.37 -13.38
CA ILE A 154 22.05 -1.09 -13.37
C ILE A 154 21.55 -1.88 -14.61
N PRO A 155 22.39 -2.75 -15.21
CA PRO A 155 21.92 -3.66 -16.24
C PRO A 155 20.74 -4.50 -15.72
N LEU A 156 19.63 -4.49 -16.45
CA LEU A 156 18.42 -5.24 -16.15
C LEU A 156 18.68 -6.73 -16.39
N GLU A 157 19.37 -7.41 -15.49
CA GLU A 157 19.56 -8.85 -15.58
C GLU A 157 18.32 -9.60 -15.05
N ALA A 158 18.06 -10.79 -15.57
CA ALA A 158 16.93 -11.62 -15.13
C ALA A 158 16.95 -11.86 -13.61
N ALA A 159 18.13 -12.06 -13.02
CA ALA A 159 18.29 -12.23 -11.58
C ALA A 159 17.89 -10.98 -10.77
N THR A 160 18.21 -9.78 -11.27
CA THR A 160 17.80 -8.51 -10.65
C THR A 160 16.29 -8.31 -10.74
N LEU A 161 15.69 -8.68 -11.87
CA LEU A 161 14.24 -8.62 -12.07
C LEU A 161 13.50 -9.62 -11.17
N GLU A 162 14.04 -10.82 -10.98
CA GLU A 162 13.50 -11.83 -10.05
C GLU A 162 13.53 -11.33 -8.61
N GLN A 163 14.66 -10.80 -8.14
CA GLN A 163 14.76 -10.25 -6.80
C GLN A 163 13.83 -9.05 -6.59
N THR A 164 13.70 -8.19 -7.60
CA THR A 164 12.78 -7.05 -7.56
C THR A 164 11.33 -7.54 -7.46
N LEU A 165 10.96 -8.55 -8.26
CA LEU A 165 9.62 -9.11 -8.22
C LEU A 165 9.28 -9.70 -6.84
N ASP A 166 10.20 -10.45 -6.23
CA ASP A 166 10.04 -10.98 -4.87
C ASP A 166 9.85 -9.87 -3.83
N ASN A 167 10.61 -8.77 -3.93
CA ASN A 167 10.45 -7.61 -3.05
C ASN A 167 9.07 -6.94 -3.26
N LEU A 168 8.65 -6.74 -4.50
CA LEU A 168 7.36 -6.12 -4.83
C LEU A 168 6.17 -6.99 -4.40
N GLU A 169 6.29 -8.32 -4.44
CA GLU A 169 5.24 -9.22 -3.94
C GLU A 169 5.07 -9.12 -2.42
N LYS A 170 6.13 -8.78 -1.68
CA LYS A 170 6.08 -8.49 -0.24
C LYS A 170 5.69 -7.04 0.08
N ALA A 171 5.91 -6.13 -0.86
CA ALA A 171 5.71 -4.69 -0.68
C ALA A 171 4.26 -4.33 -0.30
N GLU A 172 3.26 -5.12 -0.68
CA GLU A 172 1.88 -4.85 -0.28
C GLU A 172 1.71 -4.89 1.24
N GLU A 173 2.30 -5.89 1.90
CA GLU A 173 2.28 -6.03 3.36
C GLU A 173 3.12 -4.94 4.04
N HIS A 174 4.29 -4.63 3.46
CA HIS A 174 5.17 -3.60 3.99
C HIS A 174 4.55 -2.20 3.88
N LEU A 175 3.89 -1.88 2.76
CA LEU A 175 3.14 -0.64 2.59
C LEU A 175 1.94 -0.58 3.52
N ALA A 176 1.20 -1.66 3.71
CA ALA A 176 0.13 -1.67 4.70
C ALA A 176 0.64 -1.41 6.12
N THR A 177 1.84 -1.88 6.44
CA THR A 177 2.52 -1.56 7.71
C THR A 177 2.89 -0.09 7.79
N LEU A 178 3.42 0.48 6.70
CA LEU A 178 3.75 1.90 6.61
C LEU A 178 2.49 2.78 6.81
N PHE A 179 1.38 2.42 6.16
CA PHE A 179 0.08 3.10 6.25
C PHE A 179 -0.74 2.74 7.50
N SER A 180 -0.20 1.92 8.41
CA SER A 180 -0.79 1.69 9.73
C SER A 180 -0.10 2.58 10.75
N ARG A 181 -0.89 3.34 11.53
CA ARG A 181 -0.35 4.31 12.49
C ARG A 181 0.49 3.61 13.56
N PRO A 182 1.69 4.12 13.91
CA PRO A 182 2.43 3.65 15.07
C PRO A 182 1.61 3.79 16.36
N LEU A 183 1.70 2.80 17.25
CA LEU A 183 0.92 2.74 18.50
C LEU A 183 1.36 3.77 19.53
N ASP A 184 2.62 4.17 19.44
CA ASP A 184 3.35 5.10 20.31
C ASP A 184 3.22 6.56 19.87
N MET A 185 2.61 6.84 18.72
CA MET A 185 2.33 8.20 18.29
C MET A 185 1.19 8.84 19.09
N PRO A 186 1.37 10.07 19.61
CA PRO A 186 0.30 10.78 20.30
C PRO A 186 -0.88 11.00 19.35
N ALA A 187 -2.09 10.78 19.87
CA ALA A 187 -3.35 10.99 19.18
C ALA A 187 -3.37 12.38 18.49
N ASP A 188 -3.84 12.45 17.25
CA ASP A 188 -3.87 13.71 16.50
C ASP A 188 -4.97 14.59 17.11
N SER A 189 -4.59 15.66 17.80
CA SER A 189 -5.52 16.51 18.57
C SER A 189 -6.59 17.19 17.70
N ALA A 190 -6.39 17.24 16.39
CA ALA A 190 -7.37 17.74 15.42
C ALA A 190 -8.43 16.71 15.01
N LEU A 191 -8.25 15.43 15.39
CA LEU A 191 -9.17 14.34 15.10
C LEU A 191 -9.85 13.91 16.39
N THR A 192 -11.15 13.62 16.31
CA THR A 192 -11.82 12.96 17.40
C THR A 192 -11.58 11.47 17.29
N HIS A 193 -10.96 10.91 18.32
CA HIS A 193 -10.69 9.50 18.45
C HIS A 193 -11.87 8.81 19.10
N PHE A 194 -12.32 7.70 18.52
CA PHE A 194 -13.36 6.89 19.12
C PHE A 194 -13.12 5.42 18.81
N THR A 195 -13.76 4.57 19.61
CA THR A 195 -13.54 3.14 19.52
C THR A 195 -14.87 2.41 19.39
N THR A 196 -14.91 1.37 18.55
CA THR A 196 -16.10 0.54 18.43
C THR A 196 -16.32 -0.30 19.68
N ARG A 197 -17.56 -0.78 19.84
CA ARG A 197 -17.80 -1.92 20.72
C ARG A 197 -17.03 -3.14 20.19
N ALA A 198 -16.65 -4.01 21.12
CA ALA A 198 -16.11 -5.31 20.75
C ALA A 198 -17.15 -6.08 19.95
N PHE A 199 -16.79 -6.58 18.77
CA PHE A 199 -17.64 -7.53 18.06
C PHE A 199 -17.01 -8.92 18.15
N GLN A 200 -17.87 -9.94 18.30
CA GLN A 200 -17.46 -11.33 18.44
C GLN A 200 -17.52 -12.04 17.08
N ALA A 201 -16.42 -12.66 16.68
CA ALA A 201 -16.39 -13.55 15.52
C ALA A 201 -16.16 -14.99 16.00
N THR A 202 -16.98 -15.93 15.52
CA THR A 202 -16.74 -17.39 15.70
C THR A 202 -16.15 -17.94 14.41
N ILE A 203 -15.05 -18.68 14.52
CA ILE A 203 -14.24 -19.15 13.38
C ILE A 203 -14.25 -20.67 13.39
N GLN A 204 -14.59 -21.31 12.28
CA GLN A 204 -14.46 -22.76 12.13
C GLN A 204 -13.08 -23.11 11.57
N SER A 205 -12.33 -23.96 12.28
CA SER A 205 -11.06 -24.49 11.78
C SER A 205 -11.25 -25.38 10.54
N ARG A 206 -10.30 -25.29 9.59
CA ARG A 206 -10.23 -26.20 8.43
C ARG A 206 -9.80 -27.63 8.79
N GLN A 207 -9.27 -27.86 9.99
CA GLN A 207 -8.74 -29.16 10.45
C GLN A 207 -9.58 -29.83 11.55
N GLY A 208 -10.81 -29.37 11.80
CA GLY A 208 -11.72 -29.95 12.80
C GLY A 208 -12.60 -28.87 13.44
N PRO A 209 -13.55 -29.23 14.32
CA PRO A 209 -14.45 -28.27 14.95
C PRO A 209 -13.73 -27.54 16.09
N LEU A 210 -12.83 -26.61 15.76
CA LEU A 210 -12.35 -25.61 16.72
C LEU A 210 -13.11 -24.32 16.40
N ASP A 211 -13.95 -23.89 17.35
CA ASP A 211 -14.66 -22.63 17.29
C ASP A 211 -13.80 -21.58 17.98
N VAL A 212 -13.14 -20.72 17.20
CA VAL A 212 -12.38 -19.61 17.78
C VAL A 212 -13.27 -18.39 17.92
N GLN A 213 -13.41 -17.89 19.15
CA GLN A 213 -14.09 -16.64 19.47
C GLN A 213 -13.06 -15.51 19.59
N ALA A 214 -13.12 -14.57 18.66
CA ALA A 214 -12.29 -13.37 18.66
C ALA A 214 -13.13 -12.14 18.99
N ALA A 215 -12.70 -11.31 19.95
CA ALA A 215 -13.27 -10.00 20.20
C ALA A 215 -12.34 -8.92 19.63
N LEU A 216 -12.82 -8.19 18.63
CA LEU A 216 -12.07 -7.14 17.94
C LEU A 216 -12.57 -5.76 18.33
N LYS A 217 -11.64 -4.84 18.58
CA LYS A 217 -11.90 -3.44 18.92
C LYS A 217 -11.15 -2.54 17.93
N ILE A 218 -11.87 -1.71 17.18
CA ILE A 218 -11.27 -0.89 16.12
C ILE A 218 -11.24 0.55 16.58
N HIS A 219 -10.05 1.16 16.49
CA HIS A 219 -9.81 2.55 16.85
C HIS A 219 -9.82 3.41 15.59
N PHE A 220 -10.66 4.44 15.62
CA PHE A 220 -10.85 5.37 14.52
C PHE A 220 -10.38 6.76 14.91
N ALA A 221 -9.91 7.49 13.91
CA ALA A 221 -9.77 8.93 13.97
C ALA A 221 -10.57 9.58 12.85
N SER A 222 -11.42 10.54 13.22
CA SER A 222 -12.29 11.24 12.27
C SER A 222 -12.41 12.72 12.60
N ARG A 223 -12.53 13.55 11.56
CA ARG A 223 -12.94 14.95 11.69
C ARG A 223 -14.44 15.10 11.90
N ASN A 224 -15.24 14.09 11.52
CA ASN A 224 -16.68 14.07 11.69
C ASN A 224 -17.13 12.70 12.25
N PRO A 225 -17.00 12.49 13.57
CA PRO A 225 -17.30 11.22 14.23
C PRO A 225 -18.72 10.75 14.04
N ALA A 226 -19.68 11.67 13.96
CA ALA A 226 -21.09 11.34 13.76
C ALA A 226 -21.28 10.63 12.41
N THR A 227 -20.67 11.18 11.35
CA THR A 227 -20.74 10.59 10.00
C THR A 227 -20.00 9.25 9.96
N THR A 228 -18.81 9.15 10.57
CA THR A 228 -18.06 7.88 10.62
C THR A 228 -18.77 6.81 11.43
N MET A 229 -19.42 7.17 12.53
CA MET A 229 -20.24 6.23 13.29
C MET A 229 -21.47 5.78 12.51
N GLN A 230 -22.06 6.64 11.67
CA GLN A 230 -23.19 6.27 10.81
C GLN A 230 -22.75 5.35 9.66
N GLU A 231 -21.62 5.63 9.01
CA GLU A 231 -21.01 4.73 8.04
C GLU A 231 -20.69 3.38 8.66
N LEU A 232 -20.06 3.37 9.85
CA LEU A 232 -19.75 2.15 10.60
C LEU A 232 -20.97 1.29 10.88
N ARG A 233 -22.09 1.90 11.29
CA ARG A 233 -23.37 1.18 11.46
C ARG A 233 -23.88 0.59 10.16
N THR A 234 -23.68 1.29 9.05
CA THR A 234 -24.12 0.87 7.71
C THR A 234 -23.27 -0.29 7.19
N VAL A 235 -21.96 -0.24 7.41
CA VAL A 235 -21.02 -1.27 6.95
C VAL A 235 -20.71 -2.34 7.99
N GLN A 236 -21.38 -2.34 9.15
CA GLN A 236 -21.07 -3.26 10.26
C GLN A 236 -21.07 -4.73 9.81
N ASN A 237 -22.10 -5.15 9.07
CA ASN A 237 -22.18 -6.53 8.55
C ASN A 237 -21.02 -6.85 7.60
N HIS A 238 -20.56 -5.87 6.81
CA HIS A 238 -19.41 -6.04 5.92
C HIS A 238 -18.12 -6.13 6.72
N ILE A 239 -17.94 -5.31 7.76
CA ILE A 239 -16.79 -5.38 8.67
C ILE A 239 -16.73 -6.74 9.36
N GLU A 240 -17.87 -7.26 9.83
CA GLU A 240 -17.95 -8.59 10.42
C GLU A 240 -17.63 -9.69 9.40
N SER A 241 -18.11 -9.58 8.17
CA SER A 241 -17.78 -10.51 7.08
C SER A 241 -16.30 -10.46 6.74
N THR A 242 -15.74 -9.27 6.49
CA THR A 242 -14.32 -9.06 6.23
C THR A 242 -13.47 -9.58 7.37
N ALA A 243 -13.88 -9.37 8.62
CA ALA A 243 -13.16 -9.90 9.76
C ALA A 243 -13.17 -11.43 9.78
N ARG A 244 -14.31 -12.06 9.49
CA ARG A 244 -14.39 -13.52 9.33
C ARG A 244 -13.51 -14.00 8.18
N ASP A 245 -13.53 -13.34 7.03
CA ASP A 245 -12.75 -13.75 5.85
C ASP A 245 -11.24 -13.66 6.12
N VAL A 246 -10.78 -12.53 6.65
CA VAL A 246 -9.36 -12.34 7.01
C VAL A 246 -8.95 -13.37 8.05
N ILE A 247 -9.75 -13.60 9.09
CA ILE A 247 -9.39 -14.58 10.11
C ILE A 247 -9.45 -16.03 9.58
N PHE A 248 -10.41 -16.36 8.71
CA PHE A 248 -10.55 -17.70 8.12
C PHE A 248 -9.38 -18.05 7.19
N THR A 249 -8.74 -17.05 6.58
CA THR A 249 -7.54 -17.26 5.77
C THR A 249 -6.28 -17.47 6.61
N GLN A 250 -6.29 -17.12 7.91
CA GLN A 250 -5.16 -17.35 8.80
C GLN A 250 -5.19 -18.77 9.39
N ARG A 251 -4.02 -19.37 9.58
CA ARG A 251 -3.90 -20.60 10.39
C ARG A 251 -3.98 -20.22 11.87
N ALA A 252 -4.73 -20.95 12.68
CA ALA A 252 -4.85 -20.65 14.12
C ALA A 252 -3.47 -20.49 14.80
N GLU A 253 -2.55 -21.41 14.51
CA GLU A 253 -1.15 -21.40 14.97
C GLU A 253 -0.37 -20.14 14.55
N SER A 254 -0.69 -19.55 13.39
CA SER A 254 -0.04 -18.33 12.94
C SER A 254 -0.44 -17.12 13.79
N VAL A 255 -1.70 -17.05 14.22
CA VAL A 255 -2.26 -15.94 15.02
C VAL A 255 -1.85 -16.02 16.49
N GLU A 256 -1.40 -17.18 16.97
CA GLU A 256 -0.85 -17.34 18.33
C GLU A 256 0.51 -16.66 18.51
N THR A 257 1.25 -16.45 17.42
CA THR A 257 2.52 -15.69 17.47
C THR A 257 2.26 -14.18 17.46
N PRO A 258 3.09 -13.37 18.17
CA PRO A 258 2.97 -11.91 18.12
C PRO A 258 3.01 -11.34 16.70
N GLN A 259 3.90 -11.87 15.86
CA GLN A 259 4.05 -11.44 14.47
C GLN A 259 2.86 -11.82 13.58
N GLY A 260 2.30 -13.02 13.73
CA GLY A 260 1.12 -13.40 12.94
C GLY A 260 -0.15 -12.69 13.42
N LYS A 261 -0.28 -12.42 14.72
CA LYS A 261 -1.33 -11.54 15.25
C LYS A 261 -1.25 -10.13 14.67
N GLU A 262 -0.06 -9.55 14.62
CA GLU A 262 0.15 -8.22 14.03
C GLU A 262 -0.17 -8.22 12.53
N ARG A 263 0.25 -9.26 11.78
CA ARG A 263 -0.12 -9.44 10.38
C ARG A 263 -1.62 -9.47 10.16
N MET A 264 -2.33 -10.28 10.93
CA MET A 264 -3.79 -10.38 10.87
C MET A 264 -4.45 -9.02 11.17
N LEU A 265 -4.02 -8.33 12.22
CA LEU A 265 -4.57 -7.03 12.60
C LEU A 265 -4.31 -5.95 11.54
N ARG A 266 -3.15 -5.98 10.88
CA ARG A 266 -2.83 -5.09 9.75
C ARG A 266 -3.69 -5.36 8.52
N GLN A 267 -3.92 -6.63 8.19
CA GLN A 267 -4.80 -7.01 7.09
C GLN A 267 -6.25 -6.57 7.37
N LEU A 268 -6.75 -6.83 8.57
CA LEU A 268 -8.06 -6.35 9.04
C LEU A 268 -8.16 -4.82 8.93
N ALA A 269 -7.15 -4.09 9.41
CA ALA A 269 -7.15 -2.63 9.32
C ALA A 269 -7.24 -2.16 7.87
N ARG A 270 -6.48 -2.77 6.94
CA ARG A 270 -6.50 -2.43 5.52
C ARG A 270 -7.89 -2.64 4.91
N ASP A 271 -8.46 -3.82 5.10
CA ASP A 271 -9.70 -4.21 4.44
C ASP A 271 -10.91 -3.45 5.00
N ILE A 272 -10.93 -3.22 6.32
CA ILE A 272 -11.98 -2.41 6.97
C ILE A 272 -11.84 -0.93 6.59
N ASN A 273 -10.61 -0.41 6.47
CA ASN A 273 -10.39 0.98 6.06
C ASN A 273 -10.84 1.24 4.62
N ALA A 274 -10.97 0.20 3.79
CA ALA A 274 -11.56 0.32 2.45
C ALA A 274 -13.09 0.45 2.47
N LEU A 275 -13.77 0.10 3.57
CA LEU A 275 -15.23 0.13 3.69
C LEU A 275 -15.78 1.47 4.22
N ILE A 276 -14.94 2.27 4.88
CA ILE A 276 -15.34 3.51 5.57
C ILE A 276 -14.70 4.67 4.83
N HIS A 277 -15.42 5.76 4.57
CA HIS A 277 -14.91 6.86 3.73
C HIS A 277 -14.65 8.14 4.54
N SER A 278 -15.39 8.31 5.63
CA SER A 278 -15.38 9.53 6.45
C SER A 278 -14.38 9.51 7.61
N GLY A 279 -13.68 8.40 7.84
CA GLY A 279 -12.77 8.24 8.98
C GLY A 279 -11.63 7.28 8.69
N ARG A 280 -10.53 7.43 9.42
CA ARG A 280 -9.30 6.66 9.26
C ARG A 280 -9.21 5.63 10.38
N ILE A 281 -8.94 4.37 10.04
CA ILE A 281 -8.56 3.38 11.05
C ILE A 281 -7.15 3.69 11.51
N GLU A 282 -6.98 3.88 12.81
CA GLU A 282 -5.65 4.08 13.39
C GLU A 282 -5.01 2.75 13.78
N ARG A 283 -5.82 1.87 14.37
CA ARG A 283 -5.42 0.51 14.72
C ARG A 283 -6.62 -0.39 14.93
N VAL A 284 -6.41 -1.68 14.72
CA VAL A 284 -7.32 -2.73 15.17
C VAL A 284 -6.65 -3.44 16.34
N GLU A 285 -7.38 -3.60 17.44
CA GLU A 285 -6.95 -4.33 18.61
C GLU A 285 -7.75 -5.62 18.75
N LEU A 286 -7.05 -6.71 19.06
CA LEU A 286 -7.68 -7.95 19.49
C LEU A 286 -7.81 -7.92 21.02
N GLN A 287 -9.03 -7.78 21.52
CA GLN A 287 -9.31 -7.75 22.96
C GLN A 287 -9.28 -9.14 23.58
N SER A 288 -9.81 -10.13 22.89
CA SER A 288 -9.73 -11.52 23.32
C SER A 288 -9.67 -12.48 22.14
N TRP A 289 -9.05 -13.63 22.38
CA TRP A 289 -8.93 -14.74 21.46
C TRP A 289 -9.09 -16.02 22.27
N HIS A 290 -10.21 -16.70 22.09
CA HIS A 290 -10.53 -17.93 22.80
C HIS A 290 -10.76 -19.05 21.80
N ILE A 291 -9.91 -20.05 21.83
CA ILE A 291 -10.14 -21.28 21.09
C ILE A 291 -11.06 -22.13 21.96
N ARG A 292 -12.30 -22.36 21.53
CA ARG A 292 -13.14 -23.38 22.13
C ARG A 292 -12.84 -24.70 21.42
N ALA A 293 -12.28 -25.63 22.19
CA ALA A 293 -12.42 -27.04 21.87
C ALA A 293 -13.92 -27.41 21.93
N PRO A 294 -14.38 -28.35 21.10
CA PRO A 294 -15.77 -28.79 21.11
C PRO A 294 -16.15 -29.38 22.48
#